data_AF-Q4TFC7-F1
#
_entry.id   AF-Q4TFC7-F1
#
_cell.length_a   1.000
_cell.length_b   1.000
_cell.length_c   1.000
_cell.angle_alpha   90.00
_cell.angle_beta   90.00
_cell.angle_gamma   90.00
#
_symmetry.space_group_name_H-M   'P 1'
#
loop_
_entity.id
_entity.type
_entity.pdbx_description
1 polymer ?
#
loop_
_entity_poly.entity_id
_entity_poly.type
_entity_poly.pdbx_seq_one_letter_code
_entity_poly.pdbx_strand_id
1 'polypeptide(L)'
;QKTEHYSSYPVYHSVYETFEIVEKFYDPHLKRLHAVAQVRGGLIFLLADSLLLPLDVNQYADSLRKYALSISQLAQRHPDEINTFKVSF
;
A
#
# COMPACT_ATOMS: atom_id res chain seq x y z
N GLN A 1 3.22 28.61 -14.15
CA GLN A 1 4.18 27.80 -13.37
C GLN A 1 3.68 26.35 -13.45
N LYS A 2 4.39 25.42 -14.09
CA LYS A 2 3.91 24.03 -14.22
C LYS A 2 4.18 23.28 -12.91
N THR A 3 3.14 23.01 -12.15
CA THR A 3 3.13 22.11 -10.99
C THR A 3 2.72 20.71 -11.45
N GLU A 4 3.59 20.04 -12.20
CA GLU A 4 3.38 18.61 -12.44
C GLU A 4 3.77 17.87 -11.16
N HIS A 5 2.78 17.31 -10.47
CA HIS A 5 3.01 16.39 -9.35
C HIS A 5 3.47 15.05 -9.92
N TYR A 6 4.78 14.87 -10.07
CA TYR A 6 5.35 13.56 -10.34
C TYR A 6 5.13 12.67 -9.11
N SER A 7 4.20 11.72 -9.20
CA SER A 7 3.98 10.68 -8.19
C SER A 7 5.04 9.58 -8.34
N SER A 8 5.31 8.84 -7.26
CA SER A 8 6.33 7.77 -7.17
C SER A 8 7.77 8.30 -6.96
N TYR A 9 8.70 8.01 -7.87
CA TYR A 9 10.11 8.40 -7.76
C TYR A 9 10.61 9.10 -9.04
N PRO A 10 11.66 9.95 -8.98
CA PRO A 10 11.99 10.92 -10.03
C PRO A 10 12.25 10.37 -11.44
N VAL A 11 12.62 9.08 -11.57
CA VAL A 11 12.94 8.45 -12.86
C VAL A 11 11.95 7.35 -13.27
N TYR A 12 10.79 7.27 -12.61
CA TYR A 12 9.76 6.25 -12.88
C TYR A 12 9.37 6.20 -14.36
N HIS A 13 9.35 5.00 -14.95
CA HIS A 13 9.02 4.76 -16.37
C HIS A 13 9.83 5.62 -17.36
N SER A 14 11.04 6.03 -16.97
CA SER A 14 11.94 6.75 -17.85
C SER A 14 13.10 5.85 -18.29
N VAL A 15 13.82 6.29 -19.32
CA VAL A 15 15.07 5.64 -19.76
C VAL A 15 16.19 5.68 -18.69
N TYR A 16 16.01 6.46 -17.62
CA TYR A 16 16.96 6.59 -16.52
C TYR A 16 16.71 5.60 -15.37
N GLU A 17 15.77 4.68 -15.52
CA GLU A 17 15.56 3.56 -14.61
C GLU A 17 16.60 2.46 -14.90
N THR A 18 17.86 2.71 -14.54
CA THR A 18 19.00 1.83 -14.84
C THR A 18 19.59 1.17 -13.60
N PHE A 19 20.50 0.20 -13.76
CA PHE A 19 21.20 -0.39 -12.62
C PHE A 19 22.02 0.65 -11.85
N GLU A 20 22.68 1.58 -12.56
CA GLU A 20 23.54 2.59 -11.98
C GLU A 20 22.77 3.52 -11.04
N ILE A 21 21.49 3.81 -11.32
CA ILE A 21 20.72 4.64 -10.39
C ILE A 21 20.49 3.89 -9.08
N VAL A 22 20.20 2.59 -9.15
CA VAL A 22 19.99 1.74 -7.98
C VAL A 22 21.27 1.60 -7.17
N GLU A 23 22.38 1.25 -7.84
CA GLU A 23 23.69 1.06 -7.22
C GLU A 23 24.24 2.36 -6.63
N LYS A 24 24.06 3.52 -7.29
CA LYS A 24 24.68 4.76 -6.81
C LYS A 24 23.82 5.52 -5.82
N PHE A 25 22.50 5.46 -5.96
CA PHE A 25 21.60 6.36 -5.23
C PHE A 25 20.55 5.65 -4.35
N TYR A 26 20.05 4.46 -4.73
CA TYR A 26 19.00 3.80 -3.93
C TYR A 26 19.57 2.83 -2.89
N ASP A 27 20.42 1.89 -3.30
CA ASP A 27 20.92 0.82 -2.43
C ASP A 27 22.33 0.35 -2.82
N PRO A 28 23.37 1.15 -2.54
CA PRO A 28 24.74 0.85 -2.99
C PRO A 28 25.38 -0.44 -2.48
N HIS A 29 24.80 -1.03 -1.45
CA HIS A 29 25.27 -2.29 -0.88
C HIS A 29 24.23 -3.38 -0.98
N LEU A 30 23.14 -3.14 -1.74
CA LEU A 30 21.99 -4.03 -1.91
C LEU A 30 21.37 -4.52 -0.59
N LYS A 31 21.62 -3.83 0.52
CA LYS A 31 21.18 -4.27 1.86
C LYS A 31 19.66 -4.15 2.01
N ARG A 32 19.05 -3.12 1.40
CA ARG A 32 17.60 -2.92 1.43
C ARG A 32 16.91 -3.95 0.54
N LEU A 33 17.42 -4.16 -0.67
CA LEU A 33 16.92 -5.19 -1.59
C LEU A 33 17.07 -6.60 -0.99
N HIS A 34 18.19 -6.88 -0.32
CA HIS A 34 18.39 -8.12 0.42
C HIS A 34 17.39 -8.27 1.57
N ALA A 35 17.17 -7.25 2.39
CA ALA A 35 16.18 -7.30 3.46
C ALA A 35 14.76 -7.53 2.92
N VAL A 36 14.38 -6.87 1.83
CA VAL A 36 13.10 -7.09 1.13
C VAL A 36 12.99 -8.54 0.64
N ALA A 37 14.06 -9.10 0.08
CA ALA A 37 14.09 -10.49 -0.35
C ALA A 37 13.90 -11.45 0.83
N GLN A 38 14.54 -11.21 1.97
CA GLN A 38 14.37 -12.02 3.18
C GLN A 38 12.93 -11.96 3.71
N VAL A 39 12.32 -10.77 3.77
CA VAL A 39 10.93 -10.61 4.23
C VAL A 39 9.96 -11.31 3.28
N ARG A 40 10.09 -11.10 1.97
CA ARG A 40 9.23 -11.74 0.95
C ARG A 40 9.39 -13.26 0.95
N GLY A 41 10.64 -13.73 0.99
CA GLY A 41 10.97 -15.15 1.08
C GLY A 41 10.35 -15.76 2.33
N GLY A 42 10.60 -15.18 3.50
CA GLY A 42 10.04 -15.64 4.77
C GLY A 42 8.52 -15.74 4.76
N LEU A 43 7.82 -14.74 4.18
CA LEU A 43 6.37 -14.77 4.04
C LEU A 43 5.90 -15.92 3.13
N ILE A 44 6.54 -16.12 1.98
CA ILE A 44 6.21 -17.21 1.05
C ILE A 44 6.43 -18.56 1.72
N PHE A 45 7.57 -18.75 2.37
CA PHE A 45 7.89 -19.98 3.10
C PHE A 45 6.84 -20.27 4.18
N LEU A 46 6.49 -19.26 4.98
CA LEU A 46 5.47 -19.41 6.02
C LEU A 46 4.12 -19.81 5.41
N LEU A 47 3.69 -19.16 4.33
CA LEU A 47 2.40 -19.46 3.69
C LEU A 47 2.37 -20.83 3.02
N ALA A 48 3.49 -21.27 2.43
CA ALA A 48 3.57 -22.52 1.69
C ALA A 48 3.70 -23.77 2.58
N ASP A 49 4.33 -23.63 3.75
CA ASP A 49 4.73 -24.78 4.59
C ASP A 49 3.99 -24.84 5.94
N SER A 50 3.15 -23.85 6.28
CA SER A 50 2.39 -23.91 7.53
C SER A 50 1.25 -24.94 7.46
N LEU A 51 1.18 -25.82 8.46
CA LEU A 51 0.07 -26.78 8.64
C LEU A 51 -1.29 -26.09 8.77
N LEU A 52 -1.32 -24.93 9.43
CA LEU A 52 -2.47 -24.04 9.52
C LEU A 52 -2.08 -22.69 8.93
N LEU A 53 -2.91 -22.14 8.04
CA LEU A 53 -2.62 -20.85 7.42
C LEU A 53 -2.44 -19.76 8.49
N PRO A 54 -1.35 -18.98 8.44
CA PRO A 54 -1.04 -17.93 9.42
C PRO A 54 -1.87 -16.66 9.16
N LEU A 55 -3.19 -16.81 9.02
CA LEU A 55 -4.14 -15.74 8.75
C LEU A 55 -5.06 -15.55 9.95
N ASP A 56 -5.33 -14.30 10.30
CA ASP A 56 -6.23 -13.94 11.40
C ASP A 56 -7.42 -13.13 10.86
N VAL A 57 -8.59 -13.77 10.83
CA VAL A 57 -9.85 -13.17 10.35
C VAL A 57 -10.31 -11.99 11.22
N ASN A 58 -9.88 -11.91 12.48
CA ASN A 58 -10.22 -10.80 13.36
C ASN A 58 -9.61 -9.48 12.88
N GLN A 59 -8.43 -9.53 12.24
CA GLN A 59 -7.82 -8.36 11.62
C GLN A 59 -8.70 -7.78 10.50
N TYR A 60 -9.36 -8.65 9.74
CA TYR A 60 -10.31 -8.22 8.72
C TYR A 60 -11.58 -7.62 9.34
N ALA A 61 -12.12 -8.25 10.39
CA ALA A 61 -13.27 -7.72 11.11
C ALA A 61 -13.01 -6.32 11.71
N ASP A 62 -11.82 -6.12 12.29
CA ASP A 62 -11.40 -4.81 12.80
C ASP A 62 -11.26 -3.77 11.69
N SER A 63 -10.76 -4.18 10.51
CA SER A 63 -10.65 -3.31 9.34
C SER A 63 -12.03 -2.88 8.84
N LEU A 64 -12.99 -3.82 8.74
CA LEU A 64 -14.38 -3.51 8.40
C LEU A 64 -15.00 -2.51 9.37
N ARG A 65 -14.80 -2.71 10.69
CA ARG A 65 -15.30 -1.78 11.71
C ARG A 65 -14.74 -0.38 11.51
N LYS A 66 -13.43 -0.26 11.26
CA LYS A 66 -12.77 1.03 11.02
C LYS A 66 -13.32 1.72 9.77
N TYR A 67 -13.48 0.98 8.68
CA TYR A 67 -13.98 1.54 7.42
C TYR A 67 -15.44 1.98 7.52
N ALA A 68 -16.30 1.17 8.15
CA ALA A 68 -17.70 1.53 8.40
C ALA A 68 -17.82 2.80 9.26
N LEU A 69 -17.00 2.93 10.30
CA LEU A 69 -16.95 4.14 11.11
C LEU A 69 -16.48 5.35 10.30
N SER A 70 -15.40 5.19 9.53
CA SER A 70 -14.83 6.27 8.71
C SER A 70 -15.83 6.80 7.69
N ILE A 71 -16.54 5.91 6.98
CA ILE A 71 -17.52 6.34 5.97
C ILE A 71 -18.77 6.96 6.63
N SER A 72 -19.22 6.42 7.77
CA SER A 72 -20.33 7.01 8.54
C SER A 72 -20.00 8.42 9.02
N GLN A 73 -18.79 8.64 9.54
CA GLN A 73 -18.32 9.97 9.96
C GLN A 73 -18.15 10.95 8.80
N LEU A 74 -17.80 10.45 7.60
CA LEU A 74 -17.76 11.29 6.41
C LEU A 74 -19.19 11.68 5.99
N ALA A 75 -20.13 10.74 5.97
CA ALA A 75 -21.53 10.99 5.62
C ALA A 75 -22.18 12.01 6.56
N GLN A 76 -21.92 11.92 7.87
CA GLN A 76 -22.43 12.87 8.87
C GLN A 76 -21.93 14.30 8.64
N ARG A 77 -20.74 14.48 8.05
CA ARG A 77 -20.18 15.80 7.74
C ARG A 77 -20.71 16.40 6.44
N HIS A 78 -21.31 15.57 5.58
CA HIS A 78 -21.69 15.92 4.21
C HIS A 78 -23.14 15.51 3.89
N PRO A 79 -24.14 15.91 4.70
CA PRO A 79 -25.52 15.41 4.56
C PRO A 79 -26.18 15.86 3.25
N ASP A 80 -25.85 17.05 2.75
CA ASP A 80 -26.42 17.58 1.51
C ASP A 80 -25.91 16.80 0.30
N GLU A 81 -24.63 16.43 0.28
CA GLU A 81 -24.06 15.59 -0.78
C GLU A 81 -24.62 14.16 -0.74
N ILE A 82 -24.80 13.58 0.45
CA ILE A 82 -25.42 12.25 0.61
C ILE A 82 -26.82 12.23 -0.05
N ASN A 83 -27.64 13.25 0.21
CA ASN A 83 -28.96 13.35 -0.39
C ASN A 83 -28.92 13.65 -1.88
N THR A 84 -28.06 14.59 -2.30
CA THR A 84 -27.92 15.01 -3.71
C THR A 84 -27.50 13.86 -4.61
N PHE A 85 -26.51 13.08 -4.16
CA PHE A 85 -25.98 11.94 -4.92
C PHE A 85 -26.67 10.61 -4.61
N LYS A 86 -27.68 10.60 -3.73
CA LYS A 86 -28.44 9.41 -3.31
C LYS A 86 -27.54 8.28 -2.83
N VAL A 87 -26.51 8.62 -2.06
CA VAL A 87 -25.55 7.65 -1.54
C VAL A 87 -26.21 6.82 -0.43
N SER A 88 -26.11 5.50 -0.52
CA SER A 88 -26.57 4.57 0.51
C SER A 88 -25.48 3.54 0.81
N PHE A 89 -25.48 3.05 2.05
CA PHE A 89 -24.55 2.04 2.56
C PHE A 89 -25.26 1.14 3.57
#